data_AF-A0A2E8YY72-F1
#
_entry.id   AF-A0A2E8YY72-F1
#
_cell.length_a   1.000
_cell.length_b   1.000
_cell.length_c   1.000
_cell.angle_alpha   90.00
_cell.angle_beta   90.00
_cell.angle_gamma   90.00
#
_symmetry.space_group_name_H-M   'P 1'
#
loop_
_entity.id
_entity.type
_entity.pdbx_description
1 polymer ?
#
loop_
_entity_poly.entity_id
_entity_poly.type
_entity_poly.pdbx_seq_one_letter_code
_entity_poly.pdbx_strand_id
1 'polypeptide(L)' 'MLDFLRIMLNARFGSDEERGASAVEYGLLVAGIAAVIVIIVIALGGTITDAFQSTCDSIADAQTANATC' A
#
# COMPACT_ATOMS: atom_id res chain seq x y z
N MET A 1 6.46 -48.58 -16.22
CA MET A 1 7.30 -47.84 -15.24
C MET A 1 7.41 -46.36 -15.57
N LEU A 2 7.52 -45.99 -16.85
CA LEU A 2 7.62 -44.59 -17.28
C LEU A 2 6.28 -43.82 -17.21
N ASP A 3 5.15 -44.53 -17.28
CA ASP A 3 3.82 -43.91 -17.16
C ASP A 3 3.55 -43.31 -15.78
N PHE A 4 4.06 -43.95 -14.73
CA PHE A 4 3.94 -43.45 -13.36
C PHE A 4 4.70 -42.13 -13.20
N LEU A 5 5.86 -42.00 -13.84
CA LEU A 5 6.62 -40.76 -13.87
C LEU A 5 5.87 -39.66 -14.62
N ARG A 6 5.22 -39.99 -15.75
CA ARG A 6 4.46 -39.01 -16.55
C ARG A 6 3.24 -38.48 -15.81
N ILE A 7 2.49 -39.35 -15.12
CA ILE A 7 1.33 -38.95 -14.31
C ILE A 7 1.78 -38.03 -13.16
N MET A 8 2.90 -38.36 -12.51
CA MET A 8 3.44 -37.58 -11.40
C MET A 8 3.99 -36.22 -11.84
N LEU A 9 4.64 -36.12 -13.01
CA LEU A 9 5.06 -34.82 -13.57
C LEU A 9 3.86 -33.98 -14.00
N ASN A 10 2.86 -34.56 -14.66
CA ASN A 10 1.67 -33.82 -15.10
C ASN A 10 0.85 -33.26 -13.93
N ALA A 11 0.74 -34.02 -12.83
CA ALA A 11 0.08 -33.57 -11.61
C ALA A 11 0.86 -32.44 -10.90
N ARG A 12 2.20 -32.47 -10.94
CA ARG A 12 3.06 -31.43 -10.37
C ARG A 12 2.90 -30.10 -11.12
N PHE A 13 2.88 -30.13 -12.46
CA PHE A 13 2.79 -28.90 -13.25
C PHE A 13 1.36 -28.34 -13.31
N GLY A 14 0.33 -29.18 -13.42
CA GLY A 14 -1.07 -28.71 -13.51
C GLY A 14 -1.69 -28.19 -12.20
N SER A 15 -1.07 -28.44 -11.04
CA SER A 15 -1.63 -28.02 -9.73
C SER A 15 -1.26 -26.58 -9.33
N ASP A 16 -0.22 -26.01 -9.94
CA ASP A 16 0.31 -24.69 -9.58
C ASP A 16 -0.25 -23.54 -10.45
N GLU A 17 -0.70 -23.83 -11.68
CA GLU A 17 -1.23 -22.82 -12.62
C GLU A 17 -2.58 -22.24 -12.14
N GLU A 18 -3.52 -23.06 -11.69
CA GLU A 18 -4.84 -22.62 -11.21
C GLU A 18 -4.74 -21.80 -9.90
N ARG A 19 -3.77 -22.14 -9.04
CA ARG A 19 -3.53 -21.45 -7.76
C ARG A 19 -2.76 -20.14 -7.95
N GLY A 20 -1.85 -20.10 -8.92
CA GLY A 20 -1.09 -18.90 -9.27
C GLY A 20 -1.95 -17.82 -9.95
N ALA A 21 -2.85 -18.20 -10.86
CA ALA A 21 -3.76 -17.27 -11.52
C ALA A 21 -4.73 -16.60 -10.51
N SER A 22 -5.30 -17.39 -9.59
CA SER A 22 -6.14 -16.85 -8.51
C SER A 22 -5.37 -15.90 -7.56
N ALA A 23 -4.08 -16.16 -7.29
CA ALA A 23 -3.29 -15.31 -6.39
C ALA A 23 -3.12 -13.88 -6.94
N VAL A 24 -3.07 -13.72 -8.26
CA VAL A 24 -2.91 -12.41 -8.92
C VAL A 24 -4.20 -11.59 -8.85
N GLU A 25 -5.37 -12.20 -8.97
CA GLU A 25 -6.65 -11.49 -8.90
C GLU A 25 -6.86 -10.83 -7.54
N TYR A 26 -6.70 -11.59 -6.45
CA TYR A 26 -6.77 -11.04 -5.10
C TYR A 26 -5.61 -10.07 -4.82
N GLY A 27 -4.42 -10.34 -5.36
CA GLY A 27 -3.27 -9.45 -5.26
C GLY A 27 -3.53 -8.06 -5.88
N LEU A 28 -4.21 -8.01 -7.03
CA LEU A 28 -4.55 -6.76 -7.70
C LEU A 28 -5.61 -5.95 -6.93
N LEU A 29 -6.61 -6.61 -6.34
CA LEU A 29 -7.58 -5.92 -5.48
C LEU A 29 -6.91 -5.32 -4.23
N VAL A 30 -6.01 -6.06 -3.59
CA VAL A 30 -5.24 -5.57 -2.44
C VAL A 30 -4.33 -4.39 -2.84
N ALA A 31 -3.67 -4.48 -4.00
CA ALA A 31 -2.85 -3.39 -4.52
C ALA A 31 -3.68 -2.11 -4.79
N GLY A 32 -4.89 -2.26 -5.31
CA GLY A 32 -5.82 -1.14 -5.51
C GLY A 32 -6.21 -0.46 -4.18
N ILE A 33 -6.56 -1.25 -3.17
CA ILE A 33 -6.88 -0.73 -1.83
C ILE A 33 -5.66 -0.02 -1.22
N ALA A 34 -4.48 -0.62 -1.33
CA ALA A 34 -3.24 -0.02 -0.83
C ALA A 34 -2.94 1.33 -1.51
N ALA A 35 -3.11 1.43 -2.82
CA ALA A 35 -2.93 2.69 -3.55
C ALA A 35 -3.89 3.78 -3.06
N VAL A 36 -5.16 3.44 -2.84
CA VAL A 36 -6.16 4.39 -2.31
C VAL A 36 -5.78 4.87 -0.91
N ILE A 37 -5.34 3.97 -0.02
CA ILE A 37 -4.89 4.33 1.33
C ILE A 37 -3.71 5.32 1.26
N VAL A 38 -2.71 5.05 0.42
CA VAL A 38 -1.53 5.93 0.27
C VAL A 38 -1.95 7.33 -0.20
N ILE A 39 -2.85 7.43 -1.17
CA ILE A 39 -3.36 8.72 -1.66
C ILE A 39 -4.03 9.50 -0.53
N ILE A 40 -4.89 8.84 0.25
CA ILE A 40 -5.58 9.48 1.38
C ILE A 40 -4.58 9.96 2.42
N VAL A 41 -3.58 9.15 2.78
CA VAL A 41 -2.55 9.54 3.77
C VAL A 41 -1.76 10.75 3.32
N ILE A 42 -1.37 10.83 2.04
CA ILE A 42 -0.65 11.99 1.50
C ILE A 42 -1.55 13.24 1.54
N ALA A 43 -2.81 13.12 1.10
CA ALA A 43 -3.75 14.23 1.09
C ALA A 43 -4.04 14.76 2.50
N LEU A 44 -4.35 13.87 3.45
CA LEU A 44 -4.60 14.26 4.84
C LEU A 44 -3.33 14.72 5.56
N GLY A 45 -2.19 14.11 5.26
CA GLY A 45 -0.91 14.51 5.84
C GLY A 45 -0.58 15.96 5.49
N GLY A 46 -0.73 16.34 4.21
CA GLY A 46 -0.53 17.72 3.76
C GLY A 46 -1.45 18.71 4.49
N THR A 47 -2.75 18.43 4.57
CA THR A 47 -3.69 19.35 5.24
C THR A 47 -3.43 19.50 6.73
N ILE A 48 -3.00 18.42 7.40
CA ILE A 48 -2.62 18.46 8.82
C ILE A 48 -1.37 19.30 9.01
N THR A 49 -0.33 19.08 8.19
CA THR A 49 0.91 19.88 8.24
C THR A 49 0.61 21.36 8.02
N ASP A 50 -0.19 21.70 7.01
CA ASP A 50 -0.57 23.09 6.72
C ASP A 50 -1.31 23.74 7.89
N ALA A 51 -2.22 23.00 8.54
CA ALA A 51 -2.95 23.49 9.70
C ALA A 51 -2.02 23.74 10.91
N PHE A 52 -1.06 22.84 11.16
CA PHE A 52 -0.06 23.03 12.21
C PHE A 52 0.89 24.19 11.89
N GLN A 53 1.31 24.34 10.64
CA GLN A 53 2.16 25.44 10.18
C GLN A 53 1.44 26.78 10.40
N SER A 54 0.19 26.91 9.94
CA SER A 54 -0.60 28.12 10.12
C SER A 54 -0.84 28.46 11.60
N THR A 55 -1.03 27.45 12.43
CA THR A 55 -1.16 27.64 13.89
C THR A 55 0.17 28.10 14.51
N CYS A 56 1.29 27.52 14.09
CA CYS A 56 2.62 27.92 14.52
C CYS A 56 2.89 29.38 14.13
N ASP A 57 2.66 29.75 12.87
CA ASP A 57 2.84 31.11 12.36
C ASP A 57 2.00 32.11 13.17
N SER A 58 0.74 31.77 13.46
CA SER A 58 -0.15 32.61 14.26
C SER A 58 0.37 32.82 15.69
N ILE A 59 0.96 31.79 16.30
CA ILE A 59 1.56 31.87 17.64
C ILE A 59 2.86 32.68 17.60
N ALA A 60 3.69 32.49 16.57
CA ALA A 60 4.94 33.20 16.34
C ALA A 60 4.72 34.69 16.01
N ASP A 61 3.61 35.05 15.36
CA ASP A 61 3.24 36.45 15.13
C ASP A 61 2.66 37.10 16.39
N ALA A 62 1.85 36.36 17.16
CA ALA A 62 1.24 36.84 18.40
C ALA A 62 2.24 36.98 19.57
N GLN A 63 3.36 36.28 19.50
CA GLN A 63 4.46 36.37 20.45
C GLN A 63 5.66 36.94 19.70
N THR A 64 6.13 38.16 19.99
CA THR A 64 7.37 38.72 19.42
C THR A 64 8.62 37.95 19.89
N ALA A 65 8.65 36.65 19.63
CA ALA A 65 9.59 35.67 20.12
C ALA A 65 9.73 34.57 19.07
N ASN A 66 10.98 34.23 18.82
CA ASN A 66 11.49 33.15 18.01
C ASN A 66 10.92 31.79 18.46
N ALA A 67 9.63 31.56 18.18
CA ALA A 67 8.95 30.30 18.44
C ALA A 67 9.57 29.26 17.49
N THR A 68 10.33 28.34 18.05
CA THR A 68 10.81 27.14 17.34
C THR A 68 9.68 26.11 17.33
N CYS A 69 8.62 26.45 16.63
CA CYS A 69 7.88 25.50 15.82
C CYS A 69 8.30 25.77 14.36
#